data_AF-A0A4Y9SAS1-F1
#
_entry.id   AF-A0A4Y9SAS1-F1
#
_cell.length_a   1.000
_cell.length_b   1.000
_cell.length_c   1.000
_cell.angle_alpha   90.00
_cell.angle_beta   90.00
_cell.angle_gamma   90.00
#
_symmetry.space_group_name_H-M   'P 1'
#
loop_
_entity.id
_entity.type
_entity.pdbx_description
1 polymer ?
#
loop_
_entity_poly.entity_id
_entity_poly.type
_entity_poly.pdbx_seq_one_letter_code
_entity_poly.pdbx_strand_id
1 'polypeptide(L)'
;MKYVSLIQNGRMHTSGAHVSSFEFTNDMDLAALASRLIDEGFAFVDEPAGWPPAEVLRDLNSKGILNRSFNPISWTSPEVFHVYEVAHD
;
A
#
# COMPACT_ATOMS: atom_id res chain seq x y z
N MET A 1 9.26 -1.80 11.05
CA MET A 1 8.96 -1.68 9.60
C MET A 1 8.09 -0.46 9.37
N LYS A 2 8.11 0.16 8.18
CA LYS A 2 7.17 1.20 7.76
C LYS A 2 6.17 0.59 6.79
N TYR A 3 4.88 0.81 6.98
CA TYR A 3 3.86 0.23 6.11
C TYR A 3 2.60 1.07 6.01
N VAL A 4 1.89 0.95 4.90
CA VAL A 4 0.54 1.49 4.71
C VAL A 4 -0.43 0.48 5.29
N SER A 5 -1.18 0.89 6.31
CA SER A 5 -2.12 0.03 7.05
C SER A 5 -3.54 0.13 6.53
N LEU A 6 -3.94 1.28 5.97
CA LEU A 6 -5.32 1.51 5.54
C LEU A 6 -5.39 2.58 4.45
N ILE A 7 -6.25 2.35 3.46
CA ILE A 7 -6.67 3.35 2.47
C ILE A 7 -8.20 3.42 2.52
N GLN A 8 -8.76 4.54 2.98
CA GLN A 8 -10.21 4.72 3.04
C GLN A 8 -10.59 6.20 2.96
N ASN A 9 -11.76 6.52 2.41
CA ASN A 9 -12.34 7.87 2.42
C ASN A 9 -11.38 8.98 1.94
N GLY A 10 -10.59 8.71 0.88
CA GLY A 10 -9.61 9.68 0.37
C GLY A 10 -8.42 9.90 1.31
N ARG A 11 -8.14 8.95 2.21
CA ARG A 11 -7.01 9.00 3.13
C ARG A 11 -6.20 7.71 3.14
N MET A 12 -4.88 7.87 3.14
CA MET A 12 -3.91 6.81 3.28
C MET A 12 -3.24 6.92 4.64
N HIS A 13 -3.34 5.87 5.44
CA HIS A 13 -2.76 5.78 6.77
C HIS A 13 -1.50 4.94 6.73
N THR A 14 -0.44 5.48 7.31
CA THR A 14 0.84 4.80 7.51
C THR A 14 1.03 4.43 8.97
N SER A 15 1.76 3.35 9.22
CA SER A 15 2.04 2.81 10.54
C SER A 15 3.46 2.25 10.62
N GLY A 16 3.91 1.99 11.85
CA GLY A 16 5.26 1.53 12.15
C GLY A 16 6.18 2.68 12.59
N ALA A 17 7.31 2.89 11.90
CA ALA A 17 8.30 3.89 12.33
C ALA A 17 7.85 5.35 12.15
N HIS A 18 6.85 5.60 11.30
CA HIS A 18 6.23 6.91 11.14
C HIS A 18 4.72 6.74 10.96
N VAL A 19 3.94 7.33 11.86
CA VAL A 19 2.48 7.35 11.76
C VAL A 19 2.09 8.68 11.14
N SER A 20 1.54 8.62 9.94
CA SER A 20 1.05 9.78 9.20
C SER A 20 -0.17 9.40 8.37
N SER A 21 -1.05 10.37 8.14
CA SER A 21 -2.15 10.25 7.18
C SER A 21 -1.97 11.24 6.05
N PHE A 22 -2.10 10.76 4.82
CA PHE A 22 -2.05 11.57 3.61
C PHE A 22 -3.44 11.61 2.99
N GLU A 23 -3.85 12.78 2.55
CA GLU A 23 -5.13 12.97 1.85
C GLU A 23 -4.89 12.85 0.35
N PHE A 24 -5.82 12.20 -0.34
CA PHE A 24 -5.85 12.08 -1.78
C PHE A 24 -7.25 12.28 -2.33
N THR A 25 -7.34 12.84 -3.53
CA THR A 25 -8.62 13.21 -4.14
C THR A 25 -8.98 12.37 -5.37
N ASN A 26 -8.01 11.71 -5.98
CA ASN A 26 -8.19 10.91 -7.20
C ASN A 26 -7.10 9.84 -7.31
N ASP A 27 -7.26 8.93 -8.28
CA ASP A 27 -6.35 7.80 -8.52
C ASP A 27 -4.91 8.25 -8.88
N MET A 28 -4.74 9.41 -9.55
CA MET A 28 -3.41 9.94 -9.90
C MET A 28 -2.65 10.43 -8.67
N ASP A 29 -3.34 11.15 -7.77
CA ASP A 29 -2.78 11.63 -6.51
C ASP A 29 -2.42 10.45 -5.61
N LEU A 30 -3.33 9.46 -5.54
CA LEU A 30 -3.08 8.22 -4.82
C LEU A 30 -1.86 7.47 -5.36
N ALA A 31 -1.72 7.37 -6.68
CA ALA A 31 -0.55 6.73 -7.31
C ALA A 31 0.75 7.51 -7.06
N ALA A 32 0.71 8.85 -7.07
CA ALA A 32 1.87 9.67 -6.74
C ALA A 32 2.32 9.46 -5.28
N LEU A 33 1.37 9.44 -4.35
CA LEU A 33 1.63 9.14 -2.94
C LEU A 33 2.18 7.71 -2.76
N ALA A 34 1.55 6.73 -3.39
CA ALA A 34 1.99 5.33 -3.34
C ALA A 34 3.41 5.18 -3.91
N SER A 35 3.73 5.80 -5.05
CA SER A 35 5.07 5.79 -5.64
C SER A 35 6.10 6.35 -4.68
N ARG A 36 5.82 7.51 -4.06
CA ARG A 36 6.72 8.10 -3.08
C ARG A 36 6.96 7.18 -1.89
N LEU A 37 5.92 6.55 -1.37
CA LEU A 37 6.05 5.63 -0.24
C LEU A 37 6.81 4.35 -0.63
N ILE A 38 6.66 3.86 -1.85
CA ILE A 38 7.48 2.76 -2.41
C ILE A 38 8.96 3.18 -2.42
N ASP A 39 9.28 4.38 -2.93
CA ASP A 39 10.64 4.92 -2.94
C ASP A 39 11.22 5.10 -1.52
N GLU A 40 10.37 5.41 -0.53
CA GLU A 40 10.72 5.49 0.89
C GLU A 40 10.79 4.11 1.60
N GLY A 41 10.53 3.02 0.88
CA GLY A 41 10.63 1.64 1.37
C GLY A 41 9.44 1.20 2.25
N PHE A 42 8.26 1.78 2.05
CA PHE A 42 7.04 1.32 2.73
C PHE A 42 6.53 0.02 2.12
N ALA A 43 6.06 -0.87 2.99
CA ALA A 43 5.26 -2.04 2.61
C ALA A 43 3.75 -1.71 2.61
N PHE A 44 2.94 -2.55 1.97
CA PHE A 44 1.50 -2.33 1.82
C PHE A 44 0.73 -3.53 2.35
N VAL A 45 -0.18 -3.32 3.31
CA VAL A 45 -0.95 -4.43 3.88
C VAL A 45 -1.84 -5.08 2.81
N ASP A 46 -1.79 -6.41 2.74
CA ASP A 46 -2.61 -7.30 1.91
C ASP A 46 -3.35 -8.27 2.84
N GLU A 47 -4.22 -7.71 3.70
CA GLU A 47 -5.07 -8.48 4.61
C GLU A 47 -6.52 -8.48 4.10
N PRO A 48 -7.29 -9.57 4.33
CA PRO A 48 -8.66 -9.72 3.84
C PRO A 48 -9.67 -8.90 4.68
N ALA A 49 -9.37 -7.63 4.93
CA ALA A 49 -10.20 -6.68 5.66
C ALA A 49 -10.54 -5.48 4.76
N GLY A 50 -11.70 -5.51 4.13
CA GLY A 50 -12.17 -4.43 3.24
C GLY A 50 -11.39 -4.38 1.93
N TRP A 51 -10.95 -3.18 1.53
CA TRP A 51 -10.13 -2.94 0.34
C TRP A 51 -8.69 -2.66 0.77
N PRO A 52 -7.81 -3.68 0.82
CA PRO A 52 -6.49 -3.54 1.42
C PRO A 52 -5.56 -2.67 0.56
N PRO A 53 -4.59 -1.96 1.18
CA PRO A 53 -3.64 -1.13 0.46
C PRO A 53 -2.95 -1.82 -0.73
N ALA A 54 -2.57 -3.09 -0.59
CA ALA A 54 -1.97 -3.85 -1.67
C ALA A 54 -2.91 -4.06 -2.86
N GLU A 55 -4.20 -4.32 -2.62
CA GLU A 55 -5.20 -4.49 -3.69
C GLU A 55 -5.47 -3.16 -4.41
N VAL A 56 -5.47 -2.04 -3.69
CA VAL A 56 -5.55 -0.70 -4.29
C VAL A 56 -4.36 -0.44 -5.23
N LEU A 57 -3.14 -0.79 -4.81
CA LEU A 57 -1.96 -0.65 -5.69
C LEU A 57 -2.02 -1.60 -6.88
N ARG A 58 -2.56 -2.82 -6.72
CA ARG A 58 -2.82 -3.75 -7.84
C ARG A 58 -3.79 -3.15 -8.85
N ASP A 59 -4.88 -2.53 -8.38
CA ASP A 59 -5.86 -1.85 -9.24
C ASP A 59 -5.20 -0.69 -10.01
N LEU A 60 -4.41 0.15 -9.33
CA LEU A 60 -3.67 1.24 -9.98
C LEU A 60 -2.65 0.74 -11.02
N ASN A 61 -2.00 -0.39 -10.75
CA ASN A 61 -1.10 -1.03 -11.72
C ASN A 61 -1.88 -1.62 -12.91
N SER A 62 -3.00 -2.30 -12.67
CA SER A 62 -3.87 -2.86 -13.71
C SER A 62 -4.43 -1.77 -14.64
N LYS A 63 -4.75 -0.61 -14.09
CA LYS A 63 -5.16 0.59 -14.84
C LYS A 63 -4.01 1.28 -15.58
N GLY A 64 -2.76 0.85 -15.38
CA GLY A 64 -1.57 1.47 -15.97
C GLY A 64 -1.19 2.83 -15.37
N ILE A 65 -1.71 3.17 -14.19
CA ILE A 65 -1.52 4.47 -13.53
C ILE A 65 -0.23 4.47 -12.70
N LEU A 66 -0.01 3.43 -11.89
CA LEU A 66 1.14 3.34 -10.99
C LEU A 66 2.38 2.76 -11.70
N ASN A 67 2.23 1.62 -12.41
CA ASN A 67 3.32 0.89 -13.09
C ASN A 67 4.58 0.71 -12.23
N ARG A 68 4.41 0.31 -10.96
CA ARG A 68 5.52 0.06 -10.02
C ARG A 68 5.36 -1.27 -9.30
N SER A 69 6.47 -1.95 -9.06
CA SER A 69 6.55 -3.03 -8.08
C SER A 69 6.47 -2.46 -6.67
N PHE A 70 5.82 -3.18 -5.76
CA PHE A 70 5.69 -2.81 -4.36
C PHE A 70 5.75 -4.06 -3.48
N ASN A 71 5.96 -3.87 -2.18
CA ASN A 71 6.09 -4.96 -1.23
C ASN A 71 4.77 -5.16 -0.48
N PRO A 72 3.91 -6.12 -0.89
CA PRO A 72 2.75 -6.49 -0.09
C PRO A 72 3.22 -7.18 1.19
N ILE A 73 2.48 -7.00 2.27
CA ILE A 73 2.68 -7.70 3.54
C ILE A 73 1.38 -8.25 4.06
N SER A 74 1.41 -9.46 4.59
CA SER A 74 0.31 -10.01 5.37
C SER A 74 0.81 -10.40 6.75
N TRP A 75 0.03 -10.11 7.78
CA TRP A 75 0.34 -10.47 9.15
C TRP A 75 -0.27 -11.83 9.46
N THR A 76 0.54 -12.77 9.95
CA THR A 76 0.03 -14.03 10.52
C THR A 76 -0.24 -13.87 12.02
N SER A 77 0.45 -12.93 12.65
CA SER A 77 0.29 -12.50 14.05
C SER A 77 0.88 -11.09 14.21
N PRO A 78 0.57 -10.34 15.28
CA PRO A 78 1.04 -8.95 15.47
C PRO A 78 2.56 -8.78 15.38
N GLU A 79 3.32 -9.85 15.62
CA GLU A 79 4.79 -9.87 15.60
C GLU A 79 5.39 -10.58 14.36
N VAL A 80 4.56 -11.19 13.50
CA VAL A 80 5.01 -12.01 12.37
C VAL A 80 4.32 -11.56 11.09
N PHE A 81 5.09 -10.96 10.18
CA PHE A 81 4.65 -10.59 8.83
C PHE A 81 5.42 -11.36 7.75
N HIS A 82 4.73 -11.64 6.65
CA HIS A 82 5.31 -12.21 5.44
C HIS A 82 5.28 -11.17 4.32
N VAL A 83 6.44 -10.96 3.69
CA VAL A 83 6.55 -10.23 2.42
C VAL A 83 6.57 -11.28 1.31
N TYR A 84 5.77 -11.10 0.27
CA TYR A 84 5.82 -11.94 -0.93
C TYR A 84 5.89 -11.09 -2.19
N GLU A 85 6.49 -11.62 -3.25
CA GLU A 85 6.46 -10.96 -4.55
C GLU A 85 5.06 -11.11 -5.16
N VAL A 86 4.48 -9.99 -5.59
CA VAL A 86 3.32 -10.02 -6.48
C VAL A 86 3.84 -10.27 -7.88
N ALA A 87 3.65 -11.49 -8.39
CA ALA A 87 3.91 -11.78 -9.80
C ALA A 87 2.91 -10.96 -10.66
N HIS A 88 3.45 -10.15 -11.57
CA HIS A 88 2.67 -9.59 -12.68
C HIS A 88 2.42 -10.72 -13.69
N ASP A 89 1.15 -11.09 -13.91
CA ASP A 89 0.71 -11.87 -15.07
C ASP A 89 0.45 -10.92 -16.26
#